data_AF-A0A954JR78-F1
#
_entry.id   AF-A0A954JR78-F1
#
_cell.length_a   1.000
_cell.length_b   1.000
_cell.length_c   1.000
_cell.angle_alpha   90.00
_cell.angle_beta   90.00
_cell.angle_gamma   90.00
#
_symmetry.space_group_name_H-M   'P 1'
#
loop_
_entity.id
_entity.type
_entity.pdbx_description
1 polymer ?
#
loop_
_entity_poly.entity_id
_entity_poly.type
_entity_poly.pdbx_seq_one_letter_code
_entity_poly.pdbx_strand_id
1 'polypeptide(L)'
;GFGLNPRTAMSPVDSLSRSQIAASLHTPTAHRILEIGTAYRAGWSTEEIFEVTKIDPWFLENMRQLVEFEREMAGALLTPGLLRKAKSMGFCDEQIALAVGTTPENVREVRKEMGLEPVYKLVDTCAAEFNAVTPYYYSTWEDETELRPSETPRIMILGGGPNRIGQGIEFDYCCVHAAMAMQEMGKRAVMVNSNPETVSTDYDTSDDLFFEPLTHEDVMHIVEAIEPEGIIVQFGGQTPLNLASGLQKAGAPLIGTAVSAIDEAEDRERFGTFLERLGLNQPQSGMATTVGEAFAVAREIGYPVLVRPSYVLGGRAMEIVYDDEALDRYMQNAVQASPDKPILVDKFLEEAVEVDVDAICDGKHVVVAGIMEHIEEAG
;
A
#
# COMPACT_ATOMS: atom_id res chain seq x y z
N GLY A 1 -4.42 -4.11 9.42
CA GLY A 1 -4.30 -4.00 10.88
C GLY A 1 -4.20 -5.36 11.53
N PHE A 2 -3.99 -5.39 12.85
CA PHE A 2 -4.24 -6.58 13.66
C PHE A 2 -5.74 -6.86 13.64
N GLY A 3 -6.14 -8.04 13.19
CA GLY A 3 -7.52 -8.48 13.22
C GLY A 3 -7.97 -9.27 11.99
N LEU A 4 -9.25 -9.15 11.58
CA LEU A 4 -9.82 -9.75 10.37
C LEU A 4 -9.17 -9.16 9.11
N ASN A 5 -8.03 -9.71 8.69
CA ASN A 5 -7.34 -9.25 7.50
C ASN A 5 -7.84 -10.03 6.28
N PRO A 6 -8.40 -9.37 5.24
CA PRO A 6 -8.84 -10.02 4.00
C PRO A 6 -7.73 -10.84 3.32
N ARG A 7 -6.47 -10.42 3.48
CA ARG A 7 -5.29 -11.11 2.92
C ARG A 7 -4.83 -12.33 3.71
N THR A 8 -5.28 -12.49 4.95
CA THR A 8 -5.00 -13.67 5.79
C THR A 8 -6.27 -14.38 6.23
N ALA A 9 -7.40 -14.11 5.56
CA ALA A 9 -8.70 -14.73 5.86
C ALA A 9 -8.69 -16.27 5.71
N MET A 10 -7.57 -16.87 5.29
CA MET A 10 -7.43 -18.32 5.14
C MET A 10 -6.04 -18.79 5.57
N SER A 11 -5.81 -18.89 6.87
CA SER A 11 -5.21 -20.11 7.39
C SER A 11 -6.25 -20.74 8.29
N PRO A 12 -6.71 -21.97 8.01
CA PRO A 12 -7.71 -22.60 8.87
C PRO A 12 -7.10 -22.75 10.26
N VAL A 13 -7.50 -21.87 11.17
CA VAL A 13 -7.18 -21.94 12.60
C VAL A 13 -7.55 -23.33 13.15
N ASP A 14 -8.55 -23.96 12.52
CA ASP A 14 -9.00 -25.32 12.77
C ASP A 14 -7.95 -26.43 12.47
N SER A 15 -6.83 -26.10 11.83
CA SER A 15 -5.81 -27.09 11.42
C SER A 15 -4.50 -27.05 12.22
N LEU A 16 -4.25 -26.01 13.02
CA LEU A 16 -3.02 -25.89 13.80
C LEU A 16 -3.19 -26.43 15.23
N SER A 17 -2.35 -27.39 15.59
CA SER A 17 -2.28 -27.90 16.97
C SER A 17 -1.76 -26.82 17.93
N ARG A 18 -2.14 -26.91 19.21
CA ARG A 18 -1.62 -26.01 20.26
C ARG A 18 -0.08 -25.96 20.28
N SER A 19 0.61 -27.07 20.02
CA SER A 19 2.07 -27.09 19.96
C SER A 19 2.64 -26.27 18.79
N GLN A 20 1.97 -26.27 17.63
CA GLN A 20 2.39 -25.45 16.48
C GLN A 20 2.22 -23.95 16.76
N ILE A 21 1.10 -23.56 17.38
CA ILE A 21 0.86 -22.16 17.80
C ILE A 21 1.90 -21.73 18.85
N ALA A 22 2.19 -22.58 19.84
CA ALA A 22 3.22 -22.30 20.84
C ALA A 22 4.60 -22.06 20.20
N ALA A 23 4.97 -22.90 19.24
CA ALA A 23 6.26 -22.82 18.55
C ALA A 23 6.37 -21.54 17.71
N SER A 24 5.29 -21.13 17.04
CA SER A 24 5.28 -19.90 16.24
C SER A 24 5.42 -18.65 17.12
N LEU A 25 4.71 -18.62 18.26
CA LEU A 25 4.75 -17.48 19.20
C LEU A 25 6.08 -17.35 19.96
N HIS A 26 6.76 -18.47 20.23
CA HIS A 26 7.99 -18.48 21.01
C HIS A 26 9.11 -17.70 20.32
N THR A 27 9.27 -17.89 19.01
CA THR A 27 10.35 -17.24 18.26
C THR A 27 9.84 -15.92 17.68
N PRO A 28 10.46 -14.77 17.97
CA PRO A 28 10.07 -13.52 17.36
C PRO A 28 10.21 -13.55 15.83
N THR A 29 9.11 -13.32 15.12
CA THR A 29 9.07 -13.18 13.65
C THR A 29 8.29 -11.94 13.26
N ALA A 30 8.40 -11.52 12.00
CA ALA A 30 7.59 -10.41 11.44
C ALA A 30 6.07 -10.69 11.48
N HIS A 31 5.66 -11.95 11.60
CA HIS A 31 4.25 -12.37 11.61
C HIS A 31 3.71 -12.64 13.01
N ARG A 32 4.56 -12.64 14.04
CA ARG A 32 4.19 -12.98 15.42
C ARG A 32 3.02 -12.18 15.96
N ILE A 33 2.91 -10.90 15.59
CA ILE A 33 1.74 -10.07 15.96
C ILE A 33 0.45 -10.67 15.40
N LEU A 34 0.42 -11.13 14.15
CA LEU A 34 -0.78 -11.76 13.56
C LEU A 34 -1.07 -13.14 14.18
N GLU A 35 -0.01 -13.89 14.51
CA GLU A 35 -0.12 -15.19 15.16
C GLU A 35 -0.72 -15.11 16.56
N ILE A 36 -0.50 -14.02 17.31
CA ILE A 36 -1.17 -13.78 18.59
C ILE A 36 -2.69 -13.72 18.41
N GLY A 37 -3.16 -13.06 17.34
CA GLY A 37 -4.58 -13.04 17.01
C GLY A 37 -5.13 -14.45 16.72
N THR A 38 -4.37 -15.27 15.99
CA THR A 38 -4.69 -16.69 15.75
C THR A 38 -4.76 -17.49 17.05
N ALA A 39 -3.84 -17.27 17.99
CA ALA A 39 -3.86 -17.95 19.28
C ALA A 39 -5.11 -17.61 20.10
N TYR A 40 -5.52 -16.34 20.14
CA TYR A 40 -6.79 -15.94 20.76
C TYR A 40 -8.00 -16.55 20.07
N ARG A 41 -8.01 -16.62 18.73
CA ARG A 41 -9.07 -17.30 17.98
C ARG A 41 -9.14 -18.80 18.30
N ALA A 42 -8.00 -19.43 18.54
CA ALA A 42 -7.87 -20.82 19.01
C ALA A 42 -8.15 -21.01 20.52
N GLY A 43 -8.55 -19.96 21.24
CA GLY A 43 -8.96 -20.02 22.64
C GLY A 43 -7.82 -20.06 23.65
N TRP A 44 -6.64 -19.55 23.30
CA TRP A 44 -5.55 -19.33 24.26
C TRP A 44 -5.87 -18.18 25.21
N SER A 45 -5.43 -18.30 26.47
CA SER A 45 -5.53 -17.22 27.45
C SER A 45 -4.39 -16.21 27.33
N THR A 46 -4.59 -15.01 27.87
CA THR A 46 -3.55 -13.98 27.94
C THR A 46 -2.32 -14.47 28.71
N GLU A 47 -2.52 -15.26 29.77
CA GLU A 47 -1.44 -15.88 30.54
C GLU A 47 -0.65 -16.91 29.71
N GLU A 48 -1.35 -17.77 28.95
CA GLU A 48 -0.68 -18.75 28.06
C GLU A 48 0.18 -18.04 27.00
N ILE A 49 -0.32 -16.96 26.39
CA ILE A 49 0.41 -16.18 25.39
C ILE A 49 1.55 -15.39 26.04
N PHE A 50 1.33 -14.78 27.20
CA PHE A 50 2.38 -14.10 27.98
C PHE A 50 3.52 -15.07 28.29
N GLU A 51 3.24 -16.28 28.73
CA GLU A 51 4.28 -17.23 29.12
C GLU A 51 5.24 -17.57 27.97
N VAL A 52 4.73 -17.59 26.73
CA VAL A 52 5.51 -17.91 25.54
C VAL A 52 6.16 -16.66 24.92
N THR A 53 5.46 -15.53 24.89
CA THR A 53 5.89 -14.33 24.16
C THR A 53 6.63 -13.31 25.02
N LYS A 54 6.38 -13.32 26.34
CA LYS A 54 6.76 -12.30 27.32
C LYS A 54 6.30 -10.87 26.99
N ILE A 55 5.30 -10.72 26.12
CA ILE A 55 4.63 -9.42 25.85
C ILE A 55 3.73 -9.12 27.03
N ASP A 56 3.83 -7.91 27.60
CA ASP A 56 3.07 -7.53 28.79
C ASP A 56 1.56 -7.80 28.62
N PRO A 57 0.89 -8.40 29.64
CA PRO A 57 -0.52 -8.71 29.59
C PRO A 57 -1.42 -7.52 29.23
N TRP A 58 -1.01 -6.29 29.53
CA TRP A 58 -1.76 -5.08 29.16
C TRP A 58 -1.93 -4.95 27.64
N PHE A 59 -0.88 -5.15 26.85
CA PHE A 59 -0.98 -5.10 25.38
C PHE A 59 -1.77 -6.29 24.84
N LEU A 60 -1.53 -7.47 25.40
CA LEU A 60 -2.20 -8.70 25.02
C LEU A 60 -3.72 -8.61 25.25
N GLU A 61 -4.15 -7.98 26.35
CA GLU A 61 -5.56 -7.77 26.66
C GLU A 61 -6.24 -6.83 25.65
N ASN A 62 -5.57 -5.76 25.21
CA ASN A 62 -6.08 -4.90 24.14
C ASN A 62 -6.23 -5.68 22.82
N MET A 63 -5.25 -6.53 22.48
CA MET A 63 -5.32 -7.41 21.31
C MET A 63 -6.48 -8.42 21.43
N ARG A 64 -6.68 -9.00 22.61
CA ARG A 64 -7.79 -9.92 22.89
C ARG A 64 -9.14 -9.26 22.63
N GLN A 65 -9.33 -8.03 23.10
CA GLN A 65 -10.56 -7.25 22.91
C GLN A 65 -10.88 -7.02 21.43
N LEU A 66 -9.87 -6.74 20.60
CA LEU A 66 -10.05 -6.63 19.14
C LEU A 66 -10.56 -7.96 18.55
N VAL A 67 -9.93 -9.09 18.90
CA VAL A 67 -10.35 -10.42 18.41
C VAL A 67 -11.75 -10.81 18.90
N GLU A 68 -12.12 -10.45 20.13
CA GLU A 68 -13.48 -10.71 20.62
C GLU A 68 -14.52 -9.85 19.91
N PHE A 69 -14.19 -8.58 19.65
CA PHE A 69 -15.09 -7.69 18.95
C PHE A 69 -15.31 -8.11 17.49
N GLU A 70 -14.33 -8.75 16.83
CA GLU A 70 -14.55 -9.39 15.52
C GLU A 70 -15.68 -10.43 15.57
N ARG A 71 -15.74 -11.23 16.64
CA ARG A 71 -16.79 -12.23 16.82
C ARG A 71 -18.15 -11.59 17.10
N GLU A 72 -18.16 -10.45 17.79
CA GLU A 72 -19.37 -9.65 18.02
C GLU A 72 -19.90 -9.05 16.70
N MET A 73 -19.00 -8.59 15.82
CA MET A 73 -19.36 -8.06 14.51
C MET A 73 -19.81 -9.14 13.51
N ALA A 74 -19.42 -10.40 13.72
CA ALA A 74 -19.69 -11.49 12.77
C ALA A 74 -21.19 -11.65 12.48
N GLY A 75 -21.60 -11.30 11.26
CA GLY A 75 -23.01 -11.34 10.83
C GLY A 75 -23.93 -10.32 11.53
N ALA A 76 -23.38 -9.33 12.23
CA ALA A 76 -24.15 -8.28 12.89
C ALA A 76 -24.68 -7.24 11.90
N LEU A 77 -25.74 -6.51 12.27
CA LEU A 77 -26.24 -5.38 11.48
C LEU A 77 -25.37 -4.13 11.68
N LEU A 78 -25.20 -3.33 10.63
CA LEU A 78 -24.50 -2.05 10.66
C LEU A 78 -25.31 -0.98 11.42
N THR A 79 -25.36 -1.09 12.74
CA THR A 79 -26.01 -0.08 13.60
C THR A 79 -25.03 1.05 13.93
N PRO A 80 -25.51 2.27 14.26
CA PRO A 80 -24.64 3.38 14.65
C PRO A 80 -23.72 3.03 15.83
N GLY A 81 -24.23 2.27 16.81
CA GLY A 81 -23.46 1.84 17.98
C GLY A 81 -22.34 0.86 17.62
N LEU A 82 -22.62 -0.11 16.75
CA LEU A 82 -21.62 -1.06 16.27
C LEU A 82 -20.52 -0.34 15.47
N LEU A 83 -20.91 0.51 14.51
CA LEU A 83 -19.97 1.24 13.67
C LEU A 83 -19.09 2.18 14.50
N ARG A 84 -19.68 2.99 15.38
CA ARG A 84 -18.91 3.91 16.23
C ARG A 84 -17.89 3.15 17.09
N LYS A 85 -18.30 2.04 17.70
CA LYS A 85 -17.42 1.17 18.50
C LYS A 85 -16.32 0.54 17.65
N ALA A 86 -16.65 0.05 16.45
CA ALA A 86 -15.67 -0.53 15.53
C ALA A 86 -14.62 0.49 15.08
N LYS A 87 -15.07 1.68 14.66
CA LYS A 87 -14.16 2.74 14.22
C LYS A 87 -13.30 3.27 15.36
N SER A 88 -13.85 3.45 16.56
CA SER A 88 -13.07 3.86 17.74
C SER A 88 -12.04 2.82 18.19
N MET A 89 -12.26 1.54 17.85
CA MET A 89 -11.28 0.46 18.06
C MET A 89 -10.28 0.33 16.90
N GLY A 90 -10.36 1.18 15.87
CA GLY A 90 -9.42 1.22 14.75
C GLY A 90 -9.72 0.23 13.61
N PHE A 91 -10.93 -0.35 13.54
CA PHE A 91 -11.30 -1.21 12.41
C PHE A 91 -11.53 -0.38 11.14
N CYS A 92 -10.86 -0.75 10.05
CA CYS A 92 -11.12 -0.15 8.75
C CYS A 92 -12.43 -0.69 8.13
N ASP A 93 -12.98 0.03 7.17
CA ASP A 93 -14.25 -0.29 6.52
C ASP A 93 -14.18 -1.68 5.83
N GLU A 94 -13.00 -2.10 5.35
CA GLU A 94 -12.77 -3.45 4.81
C GLU A 94 -12.90 -4.56 5.87
N GLN A 95 -12.38 -4.34 7.08
CA GLN A 95 -12.45 -5.33 8.16
C GLN A 95 -13.89 -5.49 8.65
N ILE A 96 -14.62 -4.38 8.77
CA ILE A 96 -16.03 -4.38 9.16
C ILE A 96 -16.87 -5.08 8.09
N ALA A 97 -16.63 -4.76 6.81
CA ALA A 97 -17.32 -5.38 5.69
C ALA A 97 -17.13 -6.89 5.67
N LEU A 98 -15.89 -7.36 5.87
CA LEU A 98 -15.56 -8.78 5.95
C LEU A 98 -16.28 -9.47 7.13
N ALA A 99 -16.30 -8.85 8.31
CA ALA A 99 -16.95 -9.42 9.49
C ALA A 99 -18.47 -9.55 9.31
N VAL A 100 -19.11 -8.52 8.75
CA VAL A 100 -20.57 -8.45 8.59
C VAL A 100 -21.06 -9.20 7.34
N GLY A 101 -20.18 -9.45 6.38
CA GLY A 101 -20.52 -10.11 5.11
C GLY A 101 -21.10 -9.15 4.07
N THR A 102 -20.54 -7.95 3.96
CA THR A 102 -20.91 -6.91 2.98
C THR A 102 -19.67 -6.36 2.25
N THR A 103 -19.79 -5.26 1.52
CA THR A 103 -18.68 -4.58 0.84
C THR A 103 -18.18 -3.36 1.62
N PRO A 104 -16.89 -2.97 1.48
CA PRO A 104 -16.34 -1.76 2.10
C PRO A 104 -17.11 -0.49 1.69
N GLU A 105 -17.58 -0.42 0.45
CA GLU A 105 -18.38 0.70 -0.07
C GLU A 105 -19.70 0.83 0.69
N ASN A 106 -20.40 -0.28 0.93
CA ASN A 106 -21.65 -0.27 1.70
C ASN A 106 -21.41 0.14 3.17
N VAL A 107 -20.30 -0.29 3.79
CA VAL A 107 -19.95 0.18 5.14
C VAL A 107 -19.74 1.69 5.14
N ARG A 108 -18.98 2.21 4.17
CA ARG A 108 -18.73 3.65 4.01
C ARG A 108 -20.02 4.45 3.78
N GLU A 109 -20.91 3.98 2.91
CA GLU A 109 -22.20 4.63 2.63
C GLU A 109 -23.06 4.73 3.89
N VAL A 110 -23.28 3.62 4.60
CA VAL A 110 -24.05 3.61 5.86
C VAL A 110 -23.41 4.53 6.90
N ARG A 111 -22.08 4.51 7.00
CA ARG A 111 -21.33 5.36 7.91
C ARG A 111 -21.56 6.85 7.61
N LYS A 112 -21.55 7.25 6.34
CA LYS A 112 -21.85 8.61 5.89
C LYS A 112 -23.31 9.02 6.09
N GLU A 113 -24.26 8.14 5.81
CA GLU A 113 -25.69 8.39 6.07
C GLU A 113 -25.95 8.70 7.55
N MET A 114 -25.13 8.14 8.45
CA MET A 114 -25.20 8.36 9.89
C MET A 114 -24.39 9.58 10.36
N GLY A 115 -23.68 10.29 9.47
CA GLY A 115 -22.78 11.38 9.83
C GLY A 115 -21.61 10.94 10.70
N LEU A 116 -21.18 9.67 10.59
CA LEU A 116 -20.05 9.13 11.33
C LEU A 116 -18.79 9.32 10.48
N GLU A 117 -18.03 10.38 10.73
CA GLU A 117 -16.79 10.68 10.01
C GLU A 117 -15.64 10.84 11.01
N PRO A 118 -14.38 10.61 10.60
CA PRO A 118 -13.28 10.89 11.50
C PRO A 118 -13.16 12.40 11.71
N VAL A 119 -12.66 12.76 12.88
CA VAL A 119 -12.18 14.10 13.18
C VAL A 119 -10.65 14.09 13.17
N TYR A 120 -10.03 15.24 12.97
CA TYR A 120 -8.57 15.34 13.01
C TYR A 120 -8.13 16.18 14.21
N LYS A 121 -7.15 15.67 14.93
CA LYS A 121 -6.57 16.26 16.13
C LYS A 121 -5.15 16.72 15.87
N LEU A 122 -4.70 17.73 16.59
CA LEU A 122 -3.35 18.27 16.47
C LEU A 122 -2.37 17.57 17.42
N VAL A 123 -1.14 17.40 16.95
CA VAL A 123 0.00 17.09 17.80
C VAL A 123 0.58 18.41 18.33
N ASP A 124 0.51 18.62 19.65
CA ASP A 124 0.82 19.90 20.30
C ASP A 124 1.92 19.85 21.37
N THR A 125 2.41 18.65 21.69
CA THR A 125 3.39 18.35 22.76
C THR A 125 2.96 18.68 24.20
N CYS A 126 1.77 19.24 24.42
CA CYS A 126 1.31 19.78 25.70
C CYS A 126 -0.12 19.36 26.09
N ALA A 127 -0.72 18.42 25.35
CA ALA A 127 -2.05 17.86 25.66
C ALA A 127 -3.13 18.96 25.82
N ALA A 128 -3.18 19.86 24.85
CA ALA A 128 -4.08 21.01 24.74
C ALA A 128 -3.94 22.07 25.85
N GLU A 129 -2.84 22.07 26.61
CA GLU A 129 -2.55 23.17 27.55
C GLU A 129 -2.37 24.50 26.80
N PHE A 130 -1.78 24.44 25.60
CA PHE A 130 -1.58 25.59 24.72
C PHE A 130 -2.04 25.28 23.30
N ASN A 131 -2.46 26.33 22.57
CA ASN A 131 -2.79 26.19 21.16
C ASN A 131 -1.54 25.82 20.36
N ALA A 132 -1.57 24.68 19.67
CA ALA A 132 -0.51 24.32 18.73
C ALA A 132 -0.42 25.38 17.63
N VAL A 133 0.79 25.83 17.30
CA VAL A 133 1.00 26.68 16.11
C VAL A 133 1.04 25.78 14.86
N THR A 134 1.62 24.60 15.01
CA THR A 134 1.94 23.68 13.93
C THR A 134 0.74 22.81 13.53
N PRO A 135 0.35 22.78 12.24
CA PRO A 135 -0.75 21.97 11.71
C PRO A 135 -0.28 20.53 11.41
N TYR A 136 0.03 19.77 12.46
CA TYR A 136 0.35 18.34 12.41
C TYR A 136 -0.87 17.54 12.92
N TYR A 137 -1.56 16.88 11.99
CA TYR A 137 -2.81 16.16 12.21
C TYR A 137 -2.67 14.63 12.26
N TYR A 138 -3.56 14.01 13.02
CA TYR A 138 -3.91 12.58 12.94
C TYR A 138 -5.43 12.42 13.06
N SER A 139 -5.98 11.37 12.46
CA SER A 139 -7.41 11.07 12.50
C SER A 139 -7.79 10.29 13.75
N THR A 140 -9.02 10.50 14.22
CA THR A 140 -9.64 9.73 15.30
C THR A 140 -11.16 9.78 15.18
N TRP A 141 -11.84 8.92 15.93
CA TRP A 141 -13.30 8.79 15.93
C TRP A 141 -13.92 9.39 17.19
N GLU A 142 -13.61 10.67 17.42
CA GLU A 142 -14.12 11.50 18.50
C GLU A 142 -15.10 12.57 17.96
N ASP A 143 -15.48 13.53 18.81
CA ASP A 143 -16.58 14.46 18.49
C ASP A 143 -16.11 15.79 17.84
N GLU A 144 -14.89 16.28 18.10
CA GLU A 144 -14.43 17.61 17.67
C GLU A 144 -13.22 17.54 16.72
N THR A 145 -13.28 18.26 15.61
CA THR A 145 -12.17 18.42 14.66
C THR A 145 -11.40 19.72 14.91
N GLU A 146 -10.08 19.65 14.83
CA GLU A 146 -9.14 20.76 14.98
C GLU A 146 -8.55 21.20 13.62
N LEU A 147 -9.12 20.69 12.52
CA LEU A 147 -8.79 21.14 11.18
C LEU A 147 -9.01 22.63 11.03
N ARG A 148 -8.03 23.30 10.44
CA ARG A 148 -8.09 24.74 10.21
C ARG A 148 -8.65 25.02 8.82
N PRO A 149 -9.70 25.84 8.70
CA PRO A 149 -10.17 26.26 7.39
C PRO A 149 -9.09 27.10 6.68
N SER A 150 -9.09 27.07 5.36
CA SER A 150 -8.22 27.90 4.55
C SER A 150 -8.90 28.29 3.26
N GLU A 151 -8.71 29.55 2.85
CA GLU A 151 -9.15 30.08 1.56
C GLU A 151 -8.09 29.86 0.45
N THR A 152 -6.86 29.48 0.83
CA THR A 152 -5.79 29.22 -0.11
C THR A 152 -5.95 27.81 -0.69
N PRO A 153 -5.93 27.64 -2.02
CA PRO A 153 -6.09 26.32 -2.62
C PRO A 153 -5.03 25.34 -2.15
N ARG A 154 -5.48 24.13 -1.78
CA ARG A 154 -4.64 23.05 -1.26
C ARG A 154 -4.22 22.10 -2.36
N ILE A 155 -2.94 21.74 -2.39
CA ILE A 155 -2.42 20.66 -3.21
C ILE A 155 -1.94 19.56 -2.28
N MET A 156 -2.58 18.39 -2.37
CA MET A 156 -2.26 17.23 -1.55
C MET A 156 -1.18 16.39 -2.22
N ILE A 157 -0.21 15.93 -1.44
CA ILE A 157 0.93 15.13 -1.88
C ILE A 157 0.92 13.84 -1.07
N LEU A 158 0.76 12.71 -1.75
CA LEU A 158 0.79 11.40 -1.11
C LEU A 158 2.23 10.87 -1.06
N GLY A 159 2.71 10.62 0.15
CA GLY A 159 4.01 9.98 0.40
C GLY A 159 4.01 8.50 0.04
N GLY A 160 5.11 7.80 0.39
CA GLY A 160 5.29 6.38 0.09
C GLY A 160 4.93 5.41 1.22
N GLY A 161 4.79 5.91 2.44
CA GLY A 161 4.69 5.07 3.64
C GLY A 161 6.06 4.51 4.05
N PRO A 162 6.11 3.36 4.75
CA PRO A 162 7.36 2.84 5.29
C PRO A 162 8.35 2.45 4.18
N ASN A 163 9.62 2.82 4.38
CA ASN A 163 10.71 2.47 3.49
C ASN A 163 10.89 0.95 3.37
N ARG A 164 11.19 0.46 2.17
CA ARG A 164 11.49 -0.96 1.88
C ARG A 164 12.41 -1.07 0.67
N ILE A 165 13.01 -2.24 0.46
CA ILE A 165 13.81 -2.50 -0.75
C ILE A 165 12.97 -2.21 -2.00
N GLY A 166 13.49 -1.31 -2.86
CA GLY A 166 12.83 -0.79 -4.07
C GLY A 166 11.92 0.41 -3.85
N GLN A 167 11.75 0.88 -2.62
CA GLN A 167 11.01 2.09 -2.23
C GLN A 167 11.67 2.77 -1.04
N GLY A 168 12.69 3.58 -1.33
CA GLY A 168 13.48 4.27 -0.33
C GLY A 168 13.23 5.78 -0.26
N ILE A 169 14.25 6.47 0.23
CA ILE A 169 14.27 7.92 0.48
C ILE A 169 14.17 8.74 -0.80
N GLU A 170 14.47 8.16 -1.96
CA GLU A 170 14.33 8.80 -3.26
C GLU A 170 12.92 9.34 -3.51
N PHE A 171 11.89 8.61 -3.06
CA PHE A 171 10.50 9.03 -3.19
C PHE A 171 10.13 10.11 -2.15
N ASP A 172 10.68 10.03 -0.94
CA ASP A 172 10.54 11.08 0.07
C ASP A 172 11.09 12.41 -0.43
N TYR A 173 12.28 12.39 -1.05
CA TYR A 173 12.91 13.54 -1.67
C TYR A 173 12.00 14.19 -2.73
N CYS A 174 11.37 13.39 -3.61
CA CYS A 174 10.43 13.90 -4.59
C CYS A 174 9.21 14.57 -3.94
N CYS A 175 8.63 13.96 -2.90
CA CYS A 175 7.49 14.51 -2.17
C CYS A 175 7.84 15.84 -1.46
N VAL A 176 9.01 15.94 -0.83
CA VAL A 176 9.51 17.17 -0.19
C VAL A 176 9.64 18.30 -1.23
N HIS A 177 10.25 18.01 -2.37
CA HIS A 177 10.41 19.01 -3.44
C HIS A 177 9.07 19.44 -4.05
N ALA A 178 8.08 18.55 -4.13
CA ALA A 178 6.73 18.92 -4.53
C ALA A 178 6.10 19.89 -3.53
N ALA A 179 6.24 19.64 -2.23
CA ALA A 179 5.68 20.52 -1.20
C ALA A 179 6.28 21.93 -1.28
N MET A 180 7.62 22.02 -1.36
CA MET A 180 8.34 23.28 -1.53
C MET A 180 7.89 24.02 -2.80
N ALA A 181 7.79 23.31 -3.93
CA ALA A 181 7.35 23.92 -5.19
C ALA A 181 5.90 24.45 -5.11
N MET A 182 4.99 23.73 -4.45
CA MET A 182 3.61 24.19 -4.27
C MET A 182 3.55 25.45 -3.39
N GLN A 183 4.36 25.51 -2.33
CA GLN A 183 4.49 26.69 -1.49
C GLN A 183 5.03 27.91 -2.25
N GLU A 184 6.08 27.72 -3.06
CA GLU A 184 6.63 28.77 -3.93
C GLU A 184 5.60 29.29 -4.96
N MET A 185 4.69 28.43 -5.40
CA MET A 185 3.57 28.79 -6.27
C MET A 185 2.39 29.45 -5.52
N GLY A 186 2.51 29.67 -4.21
CA GLY A 186 1.47 30.30 -3.38
C GLY A 186 0.27 29.39 -3.08
N LYS A 187 0.44 28.07 -3.21
CA LYS A 187 -0.55 27.06 -2.83
C LYS A 187 -0.21 26.52 -1.44
N ARG A 188 -1.20 25.98 -0.73
CA ARG A 188 -0.95 25.24 0.51
C ARG A 188 -0.56 23.81 0.19
N ALA A 189 0.65 23.41 0.57
CA ALA A 189 1.10 22.03 0.43
C ALA A 189 0.55 21.17 1.57
N VAL A 190 -0.18 20.11 1.24
CA VAL A 190 -0.73 19.16 2.22
C VAL A 190 -0.01 17.82 2.08
N MET A 191 0.81 17.44 3.05
CA MET A 191 1.51 16.17 3.03
C MET A 191 0.69 15.08 3.71
N VAL A 192 0.58 13.91 3.09
CA VAL A 192 -0.02 12.71 3.71
C VAL A 192 1.01 11.59 3.68
N ASN A 193 1.52 11.18 4.83
CA ASN A 193 2.49 10.10 4.94
C ASN A 193 2.49 9.50 6.36
N SER A 194 3.03 8.31 6.55
CA SER A 194 3.06 7.60 7.85
C SER A 194 4.45 7.08 8.23
N ASN A 195 5.49 7.47 7.49
CA ASN A 195 6.85 7.06 7.79
C ASN A 195 7.49 8.02 8.81
N PRO A 196 7.81 7.59 10.04
CA PRO A 196 8.38 8.49 11.04
C PRO A 196 9.84 8.90 10.76
N GLU A 197 10.52 8.25 9.82
CA GLU A 197 11.95 8.47 9.54
C GLU A 197 12.19 9.58 8.51
N THR A 198 11.14 10.12 7.90
CA THR A 198 11.24 10.92 6.68
C THR A 198 11.16 12.43 6.90
N VAL A 199 11.72 13.19 5.96
CA VAL A 199 11.65 14.66 5.97
C VAL A 199 10.26 15.14 5.53
N SER A 200 9.55 14.38 4.69
CA SER A 200 8.15 14.72 4.36
C SER A 200 7.24 14.77 5.57
N THR A 201 7.51 13.97 6.60
CA THR A 201 6.77 13.96 7.87
C THR A 201 7.31 14.92 8.91
N ASP A 202 8.29 15.77 8.56
CA ASP A 202 8.60 16.96 9.33
C ASP A 202 7.50 18.00 9.08
N TYR A 203 6.97 18.57 10.16
CA TYR A 203 5.91 19.55 10.08
C TYR A 203 6.36 20.89 9.46
N ASP A 204 7.66 21.14 9.34
CA ASP A 204 8.21 22.31 8.65
C ASP A 204 8.24 22.16 7.12
N THR A 205 8.02 20.94 6.59
CA THR A 205 8.09 20.64 5.15
C THR A 205 6.84 21.06 4.37
N SER A 206 5.68 21.05 5.01
CA SER A 206 4.38 21.31 4.37
C SER A 206 3.52 22.23 5.20
N ASP A 207 2.54 22.88 4.57
CA ASP A 207 1.61 23.76 5.27
C ASP A 207 0.66 23.04 6.20
N ASP A 208 0.28 21.80 5.87
CA ASP A 208 -0.58 20.93 6.66
C ASP A 208 -0.03 19.49 6.53
N LEU A 209 0.29 18.83 7.64
CA LEU A 209 0.79 17.44 7.67
C LEU A 209 -0.28 16.50 8.24
N PHE A 210 -0.66 15.48 7.49
CA PHE A 210 -1.50 14.38 7.96
C PHE A 210 -0.65 13.13 8.13
N PHE A 211 -0.40 12.73 9.38
CA PHE A 211 0.33 11.52 9.69
C PHE A 211 -0.61 10.32 9.70
N GLU A 212 -1.03 9.92 8.50
CA GLU A 212 -2.10 8.96 8.27
C GLU A 212 -1.63 7.77 7.43
N PRO A 213 -2.27 6.60 7.58
CA PRO A 213 -2.03 5.48 6.68
C PRO A 213 -2.38 5.85 5.23
N LEU A 214 -1.57 5.36 4.28
CA LEU A 214 -1.84 5.55 2.85
C LEU A 214 -2.77 4.44 2.35
N THR A 215 -4.04 4.51 2.77
CA THR A 215 -5.10 3.65 2.25
C THR A 215 -6.15 4.46 1.48
N HIS A 216 -6.98 3.79 0.68
CA HIS A 216 -8.07 4.46 -0.02
C HIS A 216 -9.05 5.13 0.96
N GLU A 217 -9.32 4.48 2.09
CA GLU A 217 -10.23 4.98 3.09
C GLU A 217 -9.71 6.28 3.73
N ASP A 218 -8.51 6.23 4.31
CA ASP A 218 -7.94 7.35 5.07
C ASP A 218 -7.68 8.55 4.16
N VAL A 219 -7.13 8.31 2.96
CA VAL A 219 -6.89 9.38 1.99
C VAL A 219 -8.21 10.03 1.57
N MET A 220 -9.27 9.25 1.35
CA MET A 220 -10.57 9.84 0.98
C MET A 220 -11.22 10.61 2.13
N HIS A 221 -11.02 10.21 3.39
CA HIS A 221 -11.48 11.02 4.53
C HIS A 221 -10.79 12.39 4.53
N ILE A 222 -9.50 12.46 4.18
CA ILE A 222 -8.77 13.73 4.09
C ILE A 222 -9.32 14.56 2.92
N VAL A 223 -9.49 13.95 1.74
CA VAL A 223 -10.04 14.62 0.55
C VAL A 223 -11.40 15.26 0.84
N GLU A 224 -12.27 14.55 1.55
CA GLU A 224 -13.61 15.02 1.92
C GLU A 224 -13.55 16.14 2.97
N ALA A 225 -12.58 16.09 3.88
CA ALA A 225 -12.45 17.07 4.95
C ALA A 225 -11.82 18.39 4.49
N ILE A 226 -10.91 18.37 3.50
CA ILE A 226 -10.14 19.56 3.10
C ILE A 226 -10.41 20.05 1.68
N GLU A 227 -11.12 19.25 0.87
CA GLU A 227 -11.49 19.52 -0.52
C GLU A 227 -10.32 20.07 -1.36
N PRO A 228 -9.24 19.29 -1.58
CA PRO A 228 -8.05 19.79 -2.26
C PRO A 228 -8.34 20.16 -3.72
N GLU A 229 -7.63 21.15 -4.27
CA GLU A 229 -7.71 21.53 -5.69
C GLU A 229 -7.07 20.46 -6.59
N GLY A 230 -6.04 19.78 -6.06
CA GLY A 230 -5.30 18.75 -6.78
C GLY A 230 -4.57 17.79 -5.84
N ILE A 231 -4.32 16.57 -6.34
CA ILE A 231 -3.61 15.52 -5.62
C ILE A 231 -2.49 14.95 -6.50
N ILE A 232 -1.28 14.94 -5.95
CA ILE A 232 -0.08 14.35 -6.56
C ILE A 232 0.10 12.94 -5.98
N VAL A 233 0.11 11.94 -6.87
CA VAL A 233 0.25 10.51 -6.52
C VAL A 233 1.49 9.86 -7.14
N GLN A 234 2.21 10.58 -7.99
CA GLN A 234 3.29 10.05 -8.81
C GLN A 234 4.64 10.00 -8.09
N PHE A 235 4.80 10.71 -6.98
CA PHE A 235 6.10 10.92 -6.34
C PHE A 235 6.37 10.01 -5.14
N GLY A 236 5.35 9.41 -4.54
CA GLY A 236 5.51 8.49 -3.39
C GLY A 236 5.76 7.03 -3.76
N GLY A 237 6.11 6.72 -5.01
CA GLY A 237 6.32 5.34 -5.48
C GLY A 237 5.02 4.53 -5.63
N GLN A 238 5.08 3.21 -5.50
CA GLN A 238 3.94 2.33 -5.85
C GLN A 238 2.74 2.47 -4.90
N THR A 239 2.96 2.86 -3.64
CA THR A 239 1.86 2.95 -2.66
C THR A 239 0.77 3.90 -3.15
N PRO A 240 1.04 5.18 -3.46
CA PRO A 240 0.04 6.09 -4.01
C PRO A 240 -0.37 5.77 -5.45
N LEU A 241 0.53 5.23 -6.29
CA LEU A 241 0.16 4.80 -7.66
C LEU A 241 -0.94 3.73 -7.64
N ASN A 242 -0.83 2.73 -6.76
CA ASN A 242 -1.85 1.70 -6.59
C ASN A 242 -3.21 2.26 -6.12
N LEU A 243 -3.22 3.39 -5.42
CA LEU A 243 -4.45 4.03 -4.95
C LEU A 243 -5.11 4.88 -6.04
N ALA A 244 -4.37 5.33 -7.05
CA ALA A 244 -4.81 6.35 -8.02
C ALA A 244 -6.14 6.00 -8.71
N SER A 245 -6.31 4.74 -9.16
CA SER A 245 -7.56 4.30 -9.80
C SER A 245 -8.76 4.35 -8.86
N GLY A 246 -8.59 3.89 -7.61
CA GLY A 246 -9.65 3.92 -6.60
C GLY A 246 -10.01 5.36 -6.20
N LEU A 247 -9.01 6.22 -6.03
CA LEU A 247 -9.19 7.63 -5.69
C LEU A 247 -9.91 8.39 -6.80
N GLN A 248 -9.50 8.22 -8.06
CA GLN A 248 -10.15 8.87 -9.20
C GLN A 248 -11.62 8.43 -9.34
N LYS A 249 -11.91 7.13 -9.20
CA LYS A 249 -13.30 6.62 -9.24
C LYS A 249 -14.17 7.20 -8.12
N ALA A 250 -13.57 7.49 -6.96
CA ALA A 250 -14.24 8.12 -5.83
C ALA A 250 -14.35 9.65 -5.95
N GLY A 251 -13.90 10.24 -7.08
CA GLY A 251 -14.01 11.67 -7.36
C GLY A 251 -12.84 12.52 -6.87
N ALA A 252 -11.75 11.91 -6.42
CA ALA A 252 -10.57 12.65 -5.95
C ALA A 252 -9.89 13.40 -7.13
N PRO A 253 -9.53 14.68 -6.98
CA PRO A 253 -8.98 15.50 -8.06
C PRO A 253 -7.49 15.23 -8.28
N LEU A 254 -7.17 14.11 -8.95
CA LEU A 254 -5.78 13.78 -9.29
C LEU A 254 -5.24 14.70 -10.39
N ILE A 255 -4.02 15.21 -10.23
CA ILE A 255 -3.35 16.10 -11.18
C ILE A 255 -2.07 15.45 -11.75
N GLY A 256 -1.58 15.93 -12.89
CA GLY A 256 -0.40 15.39 -13.57
C GLY A 256 -0.75 14.30 -14.59
N THR A 257 0.09 13.27 -14.71
CA THR A 257 -0.14 12.14 -15.64
C THR A 257 -1.47 11.46 -15.32
N ALA A 258 -2.30 11.28 -16.34
CA ALA A 258 -3.61 10.64 -16.19
C ALA A 258 -3.50 9.20 -15.67
N VAL A 259 -4.41 8.81 -14.78
CA VAL A 259 -4.45 7.44 -14.22
C VAL A 259 -4.50 6.36 -15.29
N SER A 260 -5.24 6.60 -16.38
CA SER A 260 -5.31 5.66 -17.51
C SER A 260 -3.96 5.49 -18.20
N ALA A 261 -3.11 6.52 -18.23
CA ALA A 261 -1.77 6.45 -18.81
C ALA A 261 -0.78 5.74 -17.86
N ILE A 262 -0.94 5.93 -16.55
CA ILE A 262 -0.20 5.15 -15.54
C ILE A 262 -0.55 3.66 -15.70
N ASP A 263 -1.84 3.33 -15.79
CA ASP A 263 -2.33 1.96 -15.97
C ASP A 263 -1.88 1.35 -17.32
N GLU A 264 -1.87 2.12 -18.41
CA GLU A 264 -1.34 1.68 -19.72
C GLU A 264 0.17 1.39 -19.68
N ALA A 265 0.94 2.10 -18.85
CA ALA A 265 2.38 1.90 -18.69
C ALA A 265 2.74 0.75 -17.74
N GLU A 266 1.96 0.54 -16.67
CA GLU A 266 2.17 -0.55 -15.71
C GLU A 266 1.63 -1.91 -16.21
N ASP A 267 0.57 -1.91 -17.02
CA ASP A 267 0.03 -3.12 -17.64
C ASP A 267 0.90 -3.56 -18.82
N ARG A 268 1.49 -4.75 -18.70
CA ARG A 268 2.46 -5.25 -19.68
C ARG A 268 1.85 -5.51 -21.07
N GLU A 269 0.60 -5.98 -21.14
CA GLU A 269 -0.07 -6.26 -22.42
C GLU A 269 -0.41 -4.95 -23.14
N ARG A 270 -0.93 -3.99 -22.39
CA ARG A 270 -1.22 -2.65 -22.91
C ARG A 270 0.05 -1.92 -23.33
N PHE A 271 1.10 -2.00 -22.52
CA PHE A 271 2.39 -1.41 -22.84
C PHE A 271 3.04 -2.06 -24.07
N GLY A 272 2.97 -3.38 -24.21
CA GLY A 272 3.46 -4.08 -25.41
C GLY A 272 2.72 -3.63 -26.67
N THR A 273 1.38 -3.59 -26.62
CA THR A 273 0.54 -3.08 -27.72
C THR A 273 0.87 -1.61 -28.04
N PHE A 274 1.17 -0.81 -27.02
CA PHE A 274 1.58 0.58 -27.15
C PHE A 274 2.92 0.71 -27.91
N LEU A 275 3.92 -0.10 -27.55
CA LEU A 275 5.22 -0.12 -28.22
C LEU A 275 5.11 -0.59 -29.68
N GLU A 276 4.32 -1.64 -29.96
CA GLU A 276 4.06 -2.12 -31.32
C GLU A 276 3.43 -1.03 -32.19
N ARG A 277 2.45 -0.29 -31.64
CA ARG A 277 1.81 0.84 -32.33
C ARG A 277 2.81 1.94 -32.69
N LEU A 278 3.83 2.14 -31.86
CA LEU A 278 4.90 3.12 -32.10
C LEU A 278 6.02 2.59 -33.00
N GLY A 279 6.02 1.29 -33.32
CA GLY A 279 7.11 0.65 -34.07
C GLY A 279 8.43 0.62 -33.29
N LEU A 280 8.36 0.53 -31.96
CA LEU A 280 9.53 0.41 -31.08
C LEU A 280 9.87 -1.05 -30.82
N ASN A 281 11.16 -1.30 -30.56
CA ASN A 281 11.64 -2.65 -30.28
C ASN A 281 11.33 -3.06 -28.84
N GLN A 282 10.92 -4.32 -28.66
CA GLN A 282 10.77 -4.96 -27.35
C GLN A 282 11.29 -6.40 -27.46
N PRO A 283 11.92 -6.95 -26.40
CA PRO A 283 12.21 -8.38 -26.33
C PRO A 283 10.93 -9.21 -26.51
N GLN A 284 11.06 -10.38 -27.13
CA GLN A 284 9.96 -11.34 -27.17
C GLN A 284 9.55 -11.71 -25.75
N SER A 285 8.25 -11.76 -25.49
CA SER A 285 7.72 -12.02 -24.15
C SER A 285 6.40 -12.78 -24.25
N GLY A 286 6.05 -13.46 -23.17
CA GLY A 286 4.76 -14.12 -23.03
C GLY A 286 4.34 -14.26 -21.57
N MET A 287 3.05 -14.55 -21.38
CA MET A 287 2.46 -14.74 -20.05
C MET A 287 2.02 -16.20 -19.89
N ALA A 288 2.28 -16.75 -18.71
CA ALA A 288 1.89 -18.11 -18.36
C ALA A 288 1.20 -18.13 -16.99
N THR A 289 0.10 -18.86 -16.92
CA THR A 289 -0.65 -19.12 -15.66
C THR A 289 -0.43 -20.52 -15.13
N THR A 290 0.06 -21.42 -15.99
CA THR A 290 0.40 -22.80 -15.62
C THR A 290 1.86 -23.11 -15.93
N VAL A 291 2.39 -24.13 -15.25
CA VAL A 291 3.73 -24.66 -15.51
C VAL A 291 3.88 -25.04 -16.99
N GLY A 292 2.89 -25.74 -17.57
CA GLY A 292 2.93 -26.15 -18.97
C GLY A 292 2.97 -24.98 -19.95
N GLU A 293 2.21 -23.91 -19.68
CA GLU A 293 2.26 -22.67 -20.47
C GLU A 293 3.63 -22.01 -20.37
N ALA A 294 4.23 -21.96 -19.18
CA ALA A 294 5.56 -21.35 -18.99
C ALA A 294 6.62 -22.07 -19.83
N PHE A 295 6.60 -23.40 -19.87
CA PHE A 295 7.48 -24.19 -20.75
C PHE A 295 7.23 -23.93 -22.24
N ALA A 296 5.97 -23.83 -22.66
CA ALA A 296 5.63 -23.57 -24.05
C ALA A 296 6.17 -22.20 -24.49
N VAL A 297 5.91 -21.16 -23.69
CA VAL A 297 6.37 -19.79 -23.93
C VAL A 297 7.91 -19.72 -23.91
N ALA A 298 8.56 -20.32 -22.91
CA ALA A 298 10.02 -20.30 -22.81
C ALA A 298 10.71 -20.96 -24.01
N ARG A 299 10.16 -22.07 -24.53
CA ARG A 299 10.69 -22.77 -25.71
C ARG A 299 10.41 -22.03 -27.01
N GLU A 300 9.29 -21.31 -27.10
CA GLU A 300 8.98 -20.44 -28.24
C GLU A 300 9.94 -19.25 -28.32
N ILE A 301 10.18 -18.58 -27.19
CA ILE A 301 11.10 -17.44 -27.08
C ILE A 301 12.57 -17.87 -27.22
N GLY A 302 12.91 -19.02 -26.63
CA GLY A 302 14.26 -19.59 -26.61
C GLY A 302 15.11 -19.07 -25.44
N TYR A 303 15.78 -19.98 -24.75
CA TYR A 303 16.66 -19.70 -23.60
C TYR A 303 17.91 -18.86 -23.97
N PRO A 304 18.51 -18.13 -23.01
CA PRO A 304 17.98 -17.87 -21.66
C PRO A 304 16.75 -16.96 -21.68
N VAL A 305 15.90 -17.11 -20.67
CA VAL A 305 14.69 -16.31 -20.44
C VAL A 305 14.69 -15.75 -19.01
N LEU A 306 14.19 -14.54 -18.84
CA LEU A 306 13.95 -13.95 -17.53
C LEU A 306 12.52 -14.29 -17.11
N VAL A 307 12.38 -14.92 -15.95
CA VAL A 307 11.08 -15.32 -15.40
C VAL A 307 10.77 -14.50 -14.17
N ARG A 308 9.56 -13.92 -14.10
CA ARG A 308 9.14 -13.06 -13.00
C ARG A 308 7.64 -13.09 -12.74
N PRO A 309 7.18 -12.86 -11.49
CA PRO A 309 5.76 -12.66 -11.20
C PRO A 309 5.25 -11.33 -11.79
N SER A 310 3.95 -11.22 -12.06
CA SER A 310 3.34 -9.94 -12.43
C SER A 310 3.17 -8.99 -11.23
N TYR A 311 3.16 -7.67 -11.50
CA TYR A 311 2.95 -6.59 -10.53
C TYR A 311 3.90 -6.60 -9.32
N VAL A 312 5.22 -6.64 -9.58
CA VAL A 312 6.27 -6.50 -8.56
C VAL A 312 7.33 -5.50 -9.02
N LEU A 313 7.76 -4.64 -8.09
CA LEU A 313 8.90 -3.75 -8.25
C LEU A 313 10.16 -4.33 -7.59
N GLY A 314 11.33 -3.93 -8.08
CA GLY A 314 12.62 -4.19 -7.45
C GLY A 314 13.08 -5.65 -7.52
N GLY A 315 12.82 -6.34 -8.64
CA GLY A 315 13.46 -7.64 -8.91
C GLY A 315 12.98 -8.82 -8.03
N ARG A 316 11.92 -8.66 -7.24
CA ARG A 316 11.49 -9.71 -6.29
C ARG A 316 11.06 -10.97 -7.03
N ALA A 317 11.73 -12.09 -6.69
CA ALA A 317 11.52 -13.40 -7.29
C ALA A 317 11.70 -13.43 -8.81
N MET A 318 12.60 -12.60 -9.35
CA MET A 318 13.05 -12.72 -10.73
C MET A 318 14.21 -13.71 -10.82
N GLU A 319 14.22 -14.57 -11.83
CA GLU A 319 15.30 -15.52 -12.05
C GLU A 319 15.61 -15.65 -13.55
N ILE A 320 16.90 -15.68 -13.89
CA ILE A 320 17.35 -15.97 -15.25
C ILE A 320 17.43 -17.49 -15.39
N VAL A 321 16.64 -18.01 -16.32
CA VAL A 321 16.47 -19.44 -16.55
C VAL A 321 17.13 -19.81 -17.87
N TYR A 322 18.01 -20.82 -17.82
CA TYR A 322 18.83 -21.24 -18.96
C TYR A 322 18.34 -22.52 -19.64
N ASP A 323 17.50 -23.29 -18.96
CA ASP A 323 16.98 -24.56 -19.46
C ASP A 323 15.65 -24.96 -18.78
N ASP A 324 15.08 -26.05 -19.26
CA ASP A 324 13.82 -26.61 -18.76
C ASP A 324 13.93 -27.05 -17.28
N GLU A 325 15.08 -27.55 -16.83
CA GLU A 325 15.25 -28.02 -15.44
C GLU A 325 15.28 -26.87 -14.44
N ALA A 326 15.93 -25.76 -14.80
CA ALA A 326 15.91 -24.52 -14.04
C ALA A 326 14.51 -23.92 -14.00
N LEU A 327 13.76 -23.97 -15.11
CA LEU A 327 12.37 -23.50 -15.15
C LEU A 327 11.48 -24.29 -14.18
N ASP A 328 11.60 -25.63 -14.16
CA ASP A 328 10.82 -26.48 -13.24
C ASP A 328 11.10 -26.12 -11.78
N ARG A 329 12.38 -25.95 -11.41
CA ARG A 329 12.76 -25.54 -10.05
C ARG A 329 12.18 -24.18 -9.68
N TYR A 330 12.28 -23.19 -10.58
CA TYR A 330 11.68 -21.88 -10.36
C TYR A 330 10.18 -22.00 -10.14
N MET A 331 9.46 -22.71 -11.02
CA MET A 331 8.00 -22.85 -10.93
C MET A 331 7.56 -23.53 -9.64
N GLN A 332 8.28 -24.56 -9.16
CA GLN A 332 7.97 -25.22 -7.89
C GLN A 332 8.10 -24.30 -6.68
N ASN A 333 9.07 -23.38 -6.69
CA ASN A 333 9.31 -22.43 -5.60
C ASN A 333 8.43 -21.18 -5.71
N ALA A 334 8.29 -20.62 -6.91
CA ALA A 334 7.60 -19.36 -7.16
C ALA A 334 6.08 -19.50 -7.08
N VAL A 335 5.51 -20.61 -7.58
CA VAL A 335 4.05 -20.86 -7.50
C VAL A 335 3.60 -21.03 -6.05
N GLN A 336 4.46 -21.55 -5.16
CA GLN A 336 4.15 -21.58 -3.72
C GLN A 336 4.10 -20.19 -3.09
N ALA A 337 4.89 -19.24 -3.59
CA ALA A 337 4.95 -17.88 -3.05
C ALA A 337 3.84 -16.97 -3.58
N SER A 338 3.27 -17.23 -4.77
CA SER A 338 2.19 -16.42 -5.37
C SER A 338 1.32 -17.25 -6.33
N PRO A 339 0.40 -18.09 -5.81
CA PRO A 339 -0.38 -19.03 -6.62
C PRO A 339 -1.31 -18.37 -7.65
N ASP A 340 -1.81 -17.18 -7.33
CA ASP A 340 -2.87 -16.52 -8.10
C ASP A 340 -2.35 -15.51 -9.13
N LYS A 341 -1.01 -15.38 -9.27
CA LYS A 341 -0.41 -14.39 -10.16
C LYS A 341 0.17 -15.05 -11.42
N PRO A 342 -0.15 -14.52 -12.61
CA PRO A 342 0.53 -14.92 -13.84
C PRO A 342 2.04 -14.67 -13.75
N ILE A 343 2.79 -15.53 -14.41
CA ILE A 343 4.24 -15.45 -14.56
C ILE A 343 4.55 -14.90 -15.96
N LEU A 344 5.46 -13.93 -16.00
CA LEU A 344 5.98 -13.36 -17.22
C LEU A 344 7.29 -14.05 -17.58
N VAL A 345 7.42 -14.41 -18.85
CA VAL A 345 8.63 -14.98 -19.44
C VAL A 345 9.08 -14.02 -20.53
N ASP A 346 10.18 -13.32 -20.30
CA ASP A 346 10.78 -12.36 -21.23
C ASP A 346 12.08 -12.95 -21.80
N LYS A 347 12.41 -12.67 -23.07
CA LYS A 347 13.72 -13.02 -23.63
C LYS A 347 14.80 -12.29 -22.86
N PHE A 348 15.74 -13.04 -22.28
CA PHE A 348 16.89 -12.43 -21.63
C PHE A 348 17.87 -11.91 -22.68
N LEU A 349 18.32 -10.66 -22.53
CA LEU A 349 19.27 -10.00 -23.42
C LEU A 349 20.67 -10.12 -22.82
N GLU A 350 21.43 -11.13 -23.25
CA GLU A 350 22.82 -11.29 -22.83
C GLU A 350 23.71 -10.18 -23.41
N GLU A 351 24.75 -9.79 -22.66
CA GLU A 351 25.76 -8.79 -23.09
C GLU A 351 25.15 -7.42 -23.45
N ALA A 352 24.02 -7.07 -22.82
CA ALA A 352 23.32 -5.81 -23.08
C ALA A 352 23.69 -4.74 -22.05
N VAL A 353 23.88 -3.51 -22.51
CA VAL A 353 24.04 -2.33 -21.66
C VAL A 353 22.65 -1.84 -21.22
N GLU A 354 22.47 -1.63 -19.92
CA GLU A 354 21.26 -1.02 -19.38
C GLU A 354 21.39 0.51 -19.29
N VAL A 355 20.32 1.23 -19.64
CA VAL A 355 20.28 2.69 -19.66
C VAL A 355 18.97 3.18 -19.05
N ASP A 356 19.08 4.05 -18.06
CA ASP A 356 17.95 4.81 -17.49
C ASP A 356 17.86 6.21 -18.09
N VAL A 357 16.63 6.66 -18.36
CA VAL A 357 16.35 7.99 -18.91
C VAL A 357 15.27 8.67 -18.11
N ASP A 358 15.65 9.74 -17.40
CA ASP A 358 14.70 10.59 -16.67
C ASP A 358 14.30 11.79 -17.53
N ALA A 359 13.00 12.02 -17.68
CA ALA A 359 12.47 13.10 -18.49
C ALA A 359 11.16 13.67 -17.91
N ILE A 360 10.85 14.91 -18.30
CA ILE A 360 9.62 15.62 -17.93
C ILE A 360 8.91 16.06 -19.21
N CYS A 361 7.58 15.93 -19.25
CA CYS A 361 6.76 16.33 -20.39
C CYS A 361 5.58 17.20 -19.93
N ASP A 362 5.36 18.34 -20.61
CA ASP A 362 4.21 19.23 -20.39
C ASP A 362 3.07 19.01 -21.40
N GLY A 363 3.17 17.94 -22.21
CA GLY A 363 2.27 17.64 -23.33
C GLY A 363 2.64 18.31 -24.65
N LYS A 364 3.62 19.21 -24.68
CA LYS A 364 4.14 19.87 -25.89
C LYS A 364 5.64 19.64 -26.09
N HIS A 365 6.41 19.74 -25.01
CA HIS A 365 7.85 19.57 -25.00
C HIS A 365 8.23 18.46 -24.03
N VAL A 366 9.23 17.68 -24.43
CA VAL A 366 9.88 16.70 -23.57
C VAL A 366 11.28 17.23 -23.26
N VAL A 367 11.58 17.37 -21.97
CA VAL A 367 12.89 17.75 -21.47
C VAL A 367 13.55 16.49 -20.90
N VAL A 368 14.64 16.05 -21.52
CA VAL A 368 15.47 14.96 -21.00
C VAL A 368 16.38 15.55 -19.92
N ALA A 369 16.21 15.09 -18.68
CA ALA A 369 16.97 15.57 -17.53
C ALA A 369 18.29 14.83 -17.38
N GLY A 370 18.29 13.52 -17.64
CA GLY A 370 19.48 12.68 -17.52
C GLY A 370 19.36 11.40 -18.36
N ILE A 371 20.51 10.94 -18.84
CA ILE A 371 20.70 9.62 -19.44
C ILE A 371 21.83 8.97 -18.66
N MET A 372 21.56 7.83 -18.04
CA MET A 372 22.47 7.15 -17.13
C MET A 372 22.74 5.74 -17.67
N GLU A 373 24.01 5.45 -17.95
CA GLU A 373 24.47 4.12 -18.37
C GLU A 373 24.88 3.34 -17.13
N HIS A 374 24.31 2.15 -16.96
CA HIS A 374 24.67 1.24 -15.87
C HIS A 374 26.07 0.66 -16.12
N ILE A 375 26.80 0.37 -15.05
CA ILE A 375 28.11 -0.29 -15.16
C ILE A 375 27.92 -1.79 -15.35
N GLU A 376 26.96 -2.36 -14.62
CA GLU A 376 26.50 -3.72 -14.79
C GLU A 376 25.68 -3.88 -16.09
N GLU A 377 25.76 -5.07 -16.67
CA GLU A 377 24.93 -5.45 -17.82
C GLU A 377 23.48 -5.66 -17.38
N ALA A 378 22.53 -5.57 -18.32
CA ALA A 378 21.12 -5.82 -18.06
C ALA A 378 20.90 -7.26 -17.55
N GLY A 379 20.36 -7.42 -16.33
CA GLY A 379 20.06 -8.73 -15.72
C GLY A 379 20.27 -8.77 -14.23
#